data_AF-A0A951DDC3-F1
#
_entry.id   AF-A0A951DDC3-F1
#
_cell.length_a   1.000
_cell.length_b   1.000
_cell.length_c   1.000
_cell.angle_alpha   90.00
_cell.angle_beta   90.00
_cell.angle_gamma   90.00
#
_symmetry.space_group_name_H-M   'P 1'
#
loop_
_entity.id
_entity.type
_entity.pdbx_description
1 polymer ?
#
loop_
_entity_poly.entity_id
_entity_poly.type
_entity_poly.pdbx_seq_one_letter_code
_entity_poly.pdbx_strand_id
1 'polypeptide(L)' 'EVETAYGTVRVKSTTTGSFAPEFDDCRRLAKEKSVPLRLVIAEANQAFRQRTHS' A
#
# COMPACT_ATOMS: atom_id res chain seq x y z
N GLU A 1 -3.95 5.47 -5.69
CA GLU A 1 -3.23 5.47 -4.39
C GLU A 1 -4.20 5.15 -3.26
N VAL A 2 -3.68 4.78 -2.09
CA VAL A 2 -4.45 4.43 -0.90
C VAL A 2 -3.81 5.05 0.34
N GLU A 3 -4.65 5.49 1.27
CA GLU A 3 -4.21 5.97 2.58
C GLU A 3 -3.95 4.79 3.51
N THR A 4 -2.85 4.86 4.23
CA THR A 4 -2.44 3.90 5.25
C THR A 4 -2.10 4.70 6.51
N ALA A 5 -2.10 4.07 7.69
CA ALA A 5 -1.65 4.66 8.95
C ALA A 5 -0.20 5.16 8.89
N TYR A 6 0.61 4.64 7.95
CA TYR A 6 1.98 5.08 7.74
C TYR A 6 2.11 6.23 6.73
N GLY A 7 1.09 6.45 5.88
CA GLY A 7 1.05 7.47 4.84
C GLY A 7 0.44 6.96 3.52
N THR A 8 0.40 7.81 2.51
CA THR A 8 -0.18 7.45 1.21
C THR A 8 0.75 6.57 0.39
N VAL A 9 0.20 5.50 -0.19
CA VAL A 9 0.92 4.54 -1.03
C VAL A 9 0.27 4.47 -2.41
N ARG A 10 1.05 4.63 -3.48
CA ARG A 10 0.55 4.39 -4.84
C ARG A 10 0.32 2.90 -5.05
N VAL A 11 -0.70 2.55 -5.81
CA VAL A 11 -1.03 1.16 -6.12
C VAL A 11 -1.17 1.03 -7.63
N LYS A 12 -0.44 0.07 -8.20
CA LYS A 12 -0.62 -0.37 -9.58
C LYS A 12 -1.73 -1.41 -9.59
N SER A 13 -2.74 -1.20 -10.42
CA SER A 13 -3.79 -2.18 -10.69
C SER A 13 -3.89 -2.43 -12.19
N THR A 14 -4.33 -3.63 -12.52
CA THR A 14 -4.57 -4.07 -13.90
C THR A 14 -6.06 -4.29 -14.11
N THR A 15 -6.50 -4.23 -15.37
CA THR A 15 -7.90 -4.49 -15.74
C THR A 15 -8.34 -5.94 -15.41
N THR A 16 -7.40 -6.88 -15.30
CA THR A 16 -7.65 -8.28 -14.93
C THR A 16 -7.80 -8.51 -13.42
N GLY A 17 -7.75 -7.44 -12.61
CA GLY A 17 -7.99 -7.50 -11.16
C GLY A 17 -6.73 -7.76 -10.32
N SER A 18 -5.56 -7.94 -10.95
CA SER A 18 -4.29 -7.97 -10.21
C SER A 18 -3.90 -6.58 -9.75
N PHE A 19 -3.38 -6.45 -8.53
CA PHE A 19 -2.90 -5.20 -7.98
C PHE A 19 -1.64 -5.40 -7.13
N ALA A 20 -0.80 -4.36 -7.05
CA ALA A 20 0.38 -4.33 -6.20
C ALA A 20 0.67 -2.89 -5.72
N PRO A 21 0.91 -2.68 -4.42
CA PRO A 21 1.37 -1.39 -3.90
C PRO A 21 2.79 -1.09 -4.40
N GLU A 22 3.11 0.19 -4.59
CA GLU A 22 4.43 0.62 -5.05
C GLU A 22 5.48 0.37 -3.97
N PHE A 23 6.48 -0.43 -4.32
CA PHE A 23 7.50 -0.88 -3.38
C PHE A 23 8.32 0.28 -2.80
N ASP A 24 8.69 1.26 -3.63
CA ASP A 24 9.50 2.39 -3.18
C ASP A 24 8.75 3.28 -2.18
N ASP A 25 7.44 3.47 -2.36
CA ASP A 25 6.61 4.20 -1.40
C ASP A 25 6.55 3.43 -0.08
N CYS A 26 6.28 2.11 -0.12
CA CYS A 26 6.27 1.28 1.07
C CYS A 26 7.62 1.26 1.79
N ARG A 27 8.73 1.18 1.05
CA ARG A 27 10.10 1.18 1.60
C ARG A 27 10.46 2.52 2.23
N ARG A 28 10.06 3.63 1.60
CA ARG A 28 10.26 4.97 2.15
C ARG A 28 9.50 5.14 3.47
N LEU A 29 8.21 4.81 3.48
CA LEU A 29 7.37 4.91 4.69
C LEU A 29 7.86 4.00 5.82
N ALA A 30 8.27 2.78 5.50
CA ALA A 30 8.85 1.86 6.49
C ALA A 30 10.08 2.45 7.20
N LYS A 31 10.96 3.12 6.45
CA LYS A 31 12.13 3.80 7.01
C LYS A 31 11.76 5.05 7.81
N GLU A 32 10.90 5.91 7.26
CA GLU A 32 10.49 7.17 7.90
C GLU A 32 9.74 6.92 9.23
N LYS A 33 8.96 5.84 9.31
CA LYS A 33 8.17 5.50 10.49
C LYS A 33 8.86 4.48 11.39
N SER A 34 10.05 4.00 11.03
CA SER A 34 10.78 2.94 11.74
C SER A 34 9.92 1.68 11.99
N VAL A 35 9.19 1.23 10.96
CA VAL A 35 8.35 0.03 11.00
C VAL A 35 8.79 -1.01 9.97
N PRO A 36 8.51 -2.31 10.20
CA PRO A 36 8.79 -3.34 9.20
C PRO A 36 8.06 -3.09 7.87
N LEU A 37 8.79 -3.19 6.75
CA LEU A 37 8.24 -3.03 5.40
C LEU A 37 7.00 -3.91 5.14
N ARG A 38 7.00 -5.15 5.65
CA ARG A 38 5.87 -6.09 5.51
C ARG A 38 4.56 -5.54 6.08
N LEU A 39 4.62 -4.71 7.13
CA LEU A 39 3.42 -4.09 7.72
C LEU A 39 2.85 -3.03 6.79
N VAL A 40 3.70 -2.16 6.25
CA VAL A 40 3.29 -1.12 5.29
C VAL A 40 2.66 -1.75 4.04
N ILE A 41 3.26 -2.81 3.50
CA ILE A 41 2.71 -3.55 2.36
C ILE A 41 1.36 -4.18 2.69
N ALA A 42 1.25 -4.84 3.86
CA ALA A 42 0.00 -5.46 4.29
C ALA A 42 -1.14 -4.45 4.46
N GLU A 43 -0.84 -3.28 5.02
CA GLU A 43 -1.81 -2.22 5.23
C GLU A 43 -2.25 -1.57 3.90
N ALA A 44 -1.32 -1.28 3.00
CA ALA A 44 -1.65 -0.80 1.65
C ALA A 44 -2.53 -1.80 0.89
N ASN A 45 -2.26 -3.10 1.02
CA ASN A 45 -3.09 -4.15 0.42
C ASN A 45 -4.52 -4.15 1.00
N GLN A 46 -4.64 -4.02 2.33
CA GLN A 46 -5.95 -3.96 3.00
C GLN A 46 -6.74 -2.71 2.58
N ALA A 47 -6.10 -1.54 2.59
CA ALA A 47 -6.73 -0.28 2.17
C ALA A 47 -7.20 -0.32 0.72
N PHE A 48 -6.40 -0.90 -0.19
CA PHE A 48 -6.79 -1.04 -1.59
C PHE A 48 -7.97 -2.00 -1.78
N ARG A 49 -8.00 -3.12 -1.04
CA ARG A 49 -9.12 -4.06 -1.07
C ARG A 49 -10.42 -3.41 -0.60
N GLN A 50 -10.37 -2.65 0.49
CA GLN A 50 -11.55 -1.95 1.01
C GLN A 50 -12.07 -0.91 0.00
N ARG A 51 -11.16 -0.10 -0.56
CA ARG A 51 -11.50 0.90 -1.58
C ARG A 51 -12.16 0.28 -2.82
N THR A 52 -11.72 -0.91 -3.25
CA THR A 52 -12.24 -1.57 -4.46
C THR A 52 -13.55 -2.33 -4.25
N HIS A 53 -13.94 -2.59 -3.00
CA HIS A 53 -15.23 -3.18 -2.64
C HIS A 53 -16.29 -2.13 -2.23
N SER A 54 -15.93 -0.84 -2.28
CA SER A 54 -16.81 0.31 -1.99
C SER A 54 -17.45 0.83 -3.28
#